data_AF-A0A520BB76-F1
#
_entry.id   AF-A0A520BB76-F1
#
_cell.length_a   1.000
_cell.length_b   1.000
_cell.length_c   1.000
_cell.angle_alpha   90.00
_cell.angle_beta   90.00
_cell.angle_gamma   90.00
#
_symmetry.space_group_name_H-M   'P 1'
#
loop_
_entity.id
_entity.type
_entity.pdbx_description
1 polymer ?
#
loop_
_entity_poly.entity_id
_entity_poly.type
_entity_poly.pdbx_seq_one_letter_code
_entity_poly.pdbx_strand_id
1 'polypeptide(L)'
;MIKKQTYLLALLSAFLLWLAWPPIPFTTPLLLVALVPLFIALESIANSGIKKTGKKIFLTAGLTFLIWNTASTYWVYNAISAYNGTAVAIPVSLIPYGLGAFLMTSAFWLFYRLGRYTNKKIAYLGLISFYIALEYLQQTWDLAFPWMTLGNGLAGMHQ
;
A
#
# COMPACT_ATOMS: atom_id res chain seq x y z
N MET A 1 7.49 -21.56 1.32
CA MET A 1 6.08 -21.44 0.86
C MET A 1 6.01 -21.62 -0.65
N ILE A 2 4.92 -22.21 -1.14
CA ILE A 2 4.62 -22.32 -2.58
C ILE A 2 4.22 -20.92 -3.06
N LYS A 3 4.67 -20.48 -4.26
CA LYS A 3 4.37 -19.14 -4.82
C LYS A 3 2.88 -18.72 -4.69
N LYS A 4 1.95 -19.68 -4.82
CA LYS A 4 0.50 -19.44 -4.65
C LYS A 4 0.14 -18.88 -3.27
N GLN A 5 0.78 -19.35 -2.20
CA GLN A 5 0.51 -18.90 -0.83
C GLN A 5 0.92 -17.45 -0.63
N THR A 6 2.03 -17.02 -1.25
CA THR A 6 2.52 -15.64 -1.17
C THR A 6 1.54 -14.64 -1.80
N TYR A 7 1.00 -14.96 -2.97
CA TYR A 7 -0.01 -14.12 -3.62
C TYR A 7 -1.32 -14.09 -2.85
N LEU A 8 -1.74 -15.21 -2.26
CA LEU A 8 -2.93 -15.26 -1.42
C LEU A 8 -2.80 -14.36 -0.19
N LEU A 9 -1.64 -14.37 0.47
CA LEU A 9 -1.35 -13.49 1.61
C LEU A 9 -1.34 -11.99 1.20
N ALA A 10 -0.77 -11.66 0.04
CA ALA A 10 -0.80 -10.31 -0.51
C ALA A 10 -2.24 -9.84 -0.79
N LEU A 11 -3.05 -10.69 -1.43
CA LEU A 11 -4.46 -10.40 -1.70
C LEU A 11 -5.28 -10.29 -0.41
N LEU A 12 -5.01 -11.14 0.58
CA LEU A 12 -5.64 -11.06 1.88
C LEU A 12 -5.32 -9.74 2.58
N SER A 13 -4.06 -9.29 2.55
CA SER A 13 -3.66 -7.99 3.08
C SER A 13 -4.39 -6.85 2.38
N ALA A 14 -4.48 -6.87 1.04
CA ALA A 14 -5.20 -5.87 0.27
C ALA A 14 -6.70 -5.82 0.64
N PHE A 15 -7.32 -7.01 0.80
CA PHE A 15 -8.73 -7.11 1.20
C PHE A 15 -8.96 -6.59 2.61
N LEU A 16 -8.11 -6.94 3.57
CA LEU A 16 -8.20 -6.43 4.95
C LEU A 16 -8.00 -4.92 5.00
N LEU A 17 -7.03 -4.39 4.25
CA LEU A 17 -6.79 -2.95 4.15
C LEU A 17 -8.00 -2.21 3.56
N TRP A 18 -8.66 -2.79 2.54
CA TRP A 18 -9.87 -2.23 1.93
C TRP A 18 -11.06 -2.28 2.89
N LEU A 19 -11.26 -3.42 3.58
CA LEU A 19 -12.34 -3.58 4.55
C LEU A 19 -12.20 -2.64 5.76
N ALA A 20 -10.95 -2.33 6.14
CA ALA A 20 -10.63 -1.42 7.22
C ALA A 20 -10.70 0.07 6.82
N TRP A 21 -10.90 0.36 5.53
CA TRP A 21 -10.93 1.72 5.03
C TRP A 21 -12.35 2.31 5.12
N PRO A 22 -12.50 3.62 5.42
CA PRO A 22 -13.81 4.29 5.44
C PRO A 22 -14.59 4.07 4.13
N PRO A 23 -15.93 3.93 4.17
CA PRO A 23 -16.85 4.39 5.24
C PRO A 23 -17.32 3.31 6.22
N ILE A 24 -16.67 2.15 6.27
CA ILE A 24 -17.16 1.02 7.09
C ILE A 24 -16.89 1.33 8.58
N PRO A 25 -17.93 1.44 9.43
CA PRO A 25 -17.73 1.76 10.84
C PRO A 25 -17.11 0.58 11.59
N PHE A 26 -16.37 0.88 12.66
CA PHE A 26 -15.72 -0.10 13.57
C PHE A 26 -14.62 -1.00 12.95
N THR A 27 -14.33 -0.92 11.66
CA THR A 27 -13.27 -1.73 11.03
C THR A 27 -11.91 -1.05 11.05
N THR A 28 -11.81 0.22 11.44
CA THR A 28 -10.56 0.98 11.50
C THR A 28 -9.41 0.31 12.28
N PRO A 29 -9.64 -0.33 13.45
CA PRO A 29 -8.57 -1.04 14.16
C PRO A 29 -7.92 -2.16 13.35
N LEU A 30 -8.63 -2.69 12.35
CA LEU A 30 -8.12 -3.73 11.46
C LEU A 30 -6.94 -3.23 10.62
N LEU A 31 -6.80 -1.92 10.36
CA LEU A 31 -5.64 -1.35 9.65
C LEU A 31 -4.31 -1.68 10.33
N LEU A 32 -4.29 -1.80 11.66
CA LEU A 32 -3.07 -2.14 12.42
C LEU A 32 -2.59 -3.57 12.13
N VAL A 33 -3.52 -4.47 11.81
CA VAL A 33 -3.24 -5.90 11.58
C VAL A 33 -3.26 -6.24 10.09
N ALA A 34 -3.88 -5.41 9.26
CA ALA A 34 -4.08 -5.66 7.83
C ALA A 34 -2.76 -5.79 7.05
N LEU A 35 -1.67 -5.21 7.53
CA LEU A 35 -0.32 -5.34 6.94
C LEU A 35 0.41 -6.63 7.34
N VAL A 36 -0.04 -7.34 8.38
CA VAL A 36 0.62 -8.56 8.88
C VAL A 36 0.75 -9.65 7.81
N PRO A 37 -0.30 -9.99 7.03
CA PRO A 37 -0.17 -10.98 5.96
C PRO A 37 0.84 -10.56 4.88
N LEU A 38 0.94 -9.27 4.59
CA LEU A 38 1.93 -8.74 3.65
C LEU A 38 3.35 -8.94 4.20
N PHE A 39 3.61 -8.62 5.48
CA PHE A 39 4.92 -8.86 6.08
C PHE A 39 5.34 -10.34 6.01
N ILE A 40 4.41 -11.27 6.30
CA ILE A 40 4.65 -12.71 6.20
C ILE A 40 4.99 -13.11 4.75
N ALA A 41 4.26 -12.56 3.77
CA ALA A 41 4.53 -12.80 2.36
C ALA A 41 5.93 -12.30 1.95
N LEU A 42 6.31 -11.10 2.39
CA LEU A 42 7.61 -10.49 2.07
C LEU A 42 8.78 -11.23 2.72
N GLU A 43 8.65 -11.62 4.00
CA GLU A 43 9.67 -12.41 4.70
C GLU A 43 9.87 -13.78 4.05
N SER A 44 8.78 -14.42 3.63
CA SER A 44 8.82 -15.66 2.85
C SER A 44 9.59 -15.51 1.54
N ILE A 45 9.33 -14.42 0.79
CA ILE A 45 10.07 -14.13 -0.45
C ILE A 45 11.55 -13.88 -0.13
N ALA A 46 11.85 -13.10 0.91
CA ALA A 46 13.22 -12.78 1.30
C ALA A 46 14.04 -14.03 1.66
N ASN A 47 13.43 -15.01 2.34
CA ASN A 47 14.07 -16.25 2.78
C ASN A 47 14.05 -17.38 1.75
N SER A 48 13.33 -17.22 0.63
CA SER A 48 13.14 -18.28 -0.37
C SER A 48 14.35 -18.57 -1.26
N GLY A 49 15.44 -17.79 -1.19
CA GLY A 49 16.65 -17.98 -2.00
C GLY A 49 16.46 -17.77 -3.50
N ILE A 50 15.32 -17.21 -3.94
CA ILE A 50 14.99 -17.10 -5.36
C ILE A 50 15.73 -15.92 -6.01
N LYS A 51 16.26 -16.12 -7.23
CA LYS A 51 16.82 -15.03 -8.07
C LYS A 51 15.85 -13.84 -8.18
N LYS A 52 16.40 -12.62 -8.17
CA LYS A 52 15.67 -11.33 -8.27
C LYS A 52 14.66 -11.09 -7.13
N THR A 53 15.03 -11.45 -5.90
CA THR A 53 14.21 -11.27 -4.67
C THR A 53 13.62 -9.87 -4.54
N GLY A 54 14.43 -8.83 -4.71
CA GLY A 54 13.97 -7.44 -4.59
C GLY A 54 12.87 -7.07 -5.59
N LYS A 55 12.93 -7.59 -6.83
CA LYS A 55 11.87 -7.37 -7.83
C LYS A 55 10.57 -8.07 -7.42
N LYS A 56 10.65 -9.26 -6.83
CA LYS A 56 9.45 -9.98 -6.35
C LYS A 56 8.79 -9.30 -5.17
N ILE A 57 9.59 -8.80 -4.23
CA ILE A 57 9.10 -8.01 -3.09
C ILE A 57 8.39 -6.76 -3.59
N PHE A 58 9.02 -6.02 -4.51
CA PHE A 58 8.42 -4.85 -5.14
C PHE A 58 7.09 -5.18 -5.83
N LEU A 59 7.04 -6.24 -6.64
CA LEU A 59 5.80 -6.63 -7.33
C LEU A 59 4.71 -7.14 -6.39
N THR A 60 5.07 -7.81 -5.29
CA THR A 60 4.09 -8.36 -4.33
C THR A 60 3.49 -7.26 -3.47
N ALA A 61 4.33 -6.35 -2.95
CA ALA A 61 3.87 -5.15 -2.25
C ALA A 61 3.10 -4.23 -3.20
N GLY A 62 3.60 -4.03 -4.43
CA GLY A 62 2.96 -3.28 -5.49
C GLY A 62 1.55 -3.76 -5.79
N LEU A 63 1.36 -5.07 -5.96
CA LEU A 63 0.05 -5.64 -6.20
C LEU A 63 -0.90 -5.41 -5.01
N THR A 64 -0.40 -5.54 -3.78
CA THR A 64 -1.20 -5.31 -2.56
C THR A 64 -1.70 -3.86 -2.49
N PHE A 65 -0.78 -2.91 -2.61
CA PHE A 65 -1.11 -1.49 -2.53
C PHE A 65 -1.91 -1.02 -3.73
N LEU A 66 -1.67 -1.54 -4.93
CA LEU A 66 -2.45 -1.20 -6.11
C LEU A 66 -3.91 -1.62 -5.95
N ILE A 67 -4.14 -2.87 -5.53
CA ILE A 67 -5.51 -3.37 -5.30
C ILE A 67 -6.20 -2.55 -4.20
N TRP A 68 -5.50 -2.29 -3.09
CA TRP A 68 -6.06 -1.49 -2.01
C TRP A 68 -6.37 -0.05 -2.44
N ASN A 69 -5.45 0.64 -3.12
CA ASN A 69 -5.67 2.00 -3.61
C ASN A 69 -6.82 2.03 -4.61
N THR A 70 -6.84 1.15 -5.61
CA THR A 70 -7.92 1.09 -6.60
C THR A 70 -9.26 0.80 -5.93
N ALA A 71 -9.36 -0.18 -5.04
CA ALA A 71 -10.63 -0.53 -4.39
C ALA A 71 -11.15 0.57 -3.47
N SER A 72 -10.26 1.28 -2.78
CA SER A 72 -10.62 2.33 -1.80
C SER A 72 -10.90 3.69 -2.44
N THR A 73 -10.38 3.93 -3.65
CA THR A 73 -10.52 5.23 -4.36
C THR A 73 -11.28 5.10 -5.67
N TYR A 74 -11.91 3.95 -5.94
CA TYR A 74 -12.72 3.70 -7.15
C TYR A 74 -13.80 4.78 -7.40
N TRP A 75 -14.34 5.33 -6.31
CA TRP A 75 -15.34 6.40 -6.37
C TRP A 75 -14.82 7.67 -7.08
N VAL A 76 -13.51 7.94 -7.04
CA VAL A 76 -12.89 9.11 -7.69
C VAL A 76 -13.10 9.06 -9.20
N TYR A 77 -12.90 7.88 -9.80
CA TYR A 77 -13.15 7.68 -11.22
C TYR A 77 -14.62 7.94 -11.57
N ASN A 78 -15.55 7.40 -10.78
CA ASN A 78 -16.98 7.62 -11.01
C ASN A 78 -17.37 9.10 -10.88
N ALA A 79 -16.82 9.81 -9.89
CA ALA A 79 -17.08 11.23 -9.68
C ALA A 79 -16.56 12.09 -10.86
N ILE A 80 -15.34 11.84 -11.33
CA ILE A 80 -14.76 12.62 -12.44
C ILE A 80 -15.43 12.25 -13.76
N SER A 81 -15.74 10.98 -13.98
CA SER A 81 -16.41 10.53 -15.21
C SER A 81 -17.82 11.12 -15.34
N ALA A 82 -18.51 11.36 -14.22
CA ALA A 82 -19.83 11.98 -14.21
C ALA A 82 -19.80 13.46 -14.61
N TYR A 83 -18.70 14.18 -14.34
CA TYR A 83 -18.60 15.63 -14.56
C TYR A 83 -17.81 16.02 -15.82
N ASN A 84 -16.66 15.37 -16.04
CA ASN A 84 -15.71 15.71 -17.13
C ASN A 84 -15.63 14.64 -18.23
N GLY A 85 -16.44 13.58 -18.13
CA GLY A 85 -16.41 12.46 -19.06
C GLY A 85 -15.20 11.53 -18.90
N THR A 86 -15.27 10.38 -19.57
CA THR A 86 -14.35 9.25 -19.39
C THR A 86 -12.91 9.56 -19.81
N ALA A 87 -12.73 10.42 -20.81
CA ALA A 87 -11.41 10.75 -21.37
C ALA A 87 -10.48 11.47 -20.36
N VAL A 88 -11.05 12.31 -19.49
CA VAL A 88 -10.30 13.03 -18.45
C VAL A 88 -10.24 12.22 -17.15
N ALA A 89 -11.27 11.43 -16.85
CA ALA A 89 -11.33 10.62 -15.64
C ALA A 89 -10.23 9.55 -15.55
N ILE A 90 -9.88 8.91 -16.68
CA ILE A 90 -8.86 7.86 -16.71
C ILE A 90 -7.48 8.36 -16.26
N PRO A 91 -6.87 9.38 -16.90
CA PRO A 91 -5.53 9.85 -16.51
C PRO A 91 -5.49 10.44 -15.10
N VAL A 92 -6.54 11.14 -14.67
CA VAL A 92 -6.59 11.73 -13.33
C VAL A 92 -6.71 10.64 -12.26
N SER A 93 -7.48 9.58 -12.50
CA SER A 93 -7.63 8.46 -11.54
C SER A 93 -6.44 7.51 -11.53
N LEU A 94 -5.63 7.47 -12.58
CA LEU A 94 -4.38 6.69 -12.59
C LEU A 94 -3.35 7.21 -11.59
N ILE A 95 -3.40 8.49 -11.23
CA ILE A 95 -2.51 9.10 -10.22
C ILE A 95 -2.75 8.44 -8.85
N PRO A 96 -3.95 8.47 -8.23
CA PRO A 96 -4.18 7.83 -6.95
C PRO A 96 -4.00 6.31 -7.01
N TYR A 97 -4.38 5.66 -8.11
CA TYR A 97 -4.25 4.20 -8.23
C TYR A 97 -2.80 3.76 -8.33
N GLY A 98 -2.04 4.39 -9.22
CA GLY A 98 -0.68 3.97 -9.57
C GLY A 98 0.37 4.65 -8.71
N LEU A 99 0.35 5.98 -8.64
CA LEU A 99 1.40 6.76 -7.97
C LEU A 99 1.35 6.55 -6.45
N GLY A 100 0.17 6.60 -5.84
CA GLY A 100 0.02 6.32 -4.41
C GLY A 100 0.52 4.92 -4.05
N ALA A 101 0.05 3.91 -4.79
CA ALA A 101 0.52 2.54 -4.61
C ALA A 101 2.04 2.40 -4.82
N PHE A 102 2.61 3.11 -5.79
CA PHE A 102 4.05 3.10 -6.07
C PHE A 102 4.87 3.69 -4.92
N LEU A 103 4.44 4.80 -4.33
CA LEU A 103 5.13 5.43 -3.21
C LEU A 103 5.12 4.49 -1.99
N MET A 104 3.97 3.92 -1.64
CA MET A 104 3.86 2.96 -0.53
C MET A 104 4.71 1.70 -0.77
N THR A 105 4.69 1.18 -1.99
CA THR A 105 5.53 0.05 -2.39
C THR A 105 7.00 0.37 -2.27
N SER A 106 7.39 1.60 -2.61
CA SER A 106 8.76 2.07 -2.49
C SER A 106 9.22 2.12 -1.03
N ALA A 107 8.38 2.52 -0.07
CA ALA A 107 8.70 2.42 1.36
C ALA A 107 9.01 0.97 1.77
N PHE A 108 8.16 0.01 1.39
CA PHE A 108 8.36 -1.41 1.72
C PHE A 108 9.59 -2.02 1.00
N TRP A 109 9.88 -1.56 -0.20
CA TRP A 109 11.06 -1.99 -0.93
C TRP A 109 12.35 -1.42 -0.33
N LEU A 110 12.35 -0.14 0.09
CA LEU A 110 13.44 0.48 0.82
C LEU A 110 13.66 -0.18 2.17
N PHE A 111 12.60 -0.56 2.88
CA PHE A 111 12.68 -1.38 4.09
C PHE A 111 13.40 -2.70 3.85
N TYR A 112 13.00 -3.46 2.82
CA TYR A 112 13.68 -4.70 2.47
C TYR A 112 15.16 -4.45 2.13
N ARG A 113 15.45 -3.42 1.34
CA ARG A 113 16.82 -3.10 0.93
C ARG A 113 17.67 -2.71 2.13
N LEU A 114 17.15 -1.87 3.03
CA LEU A 114 17.82 -1.48 4.27
C LEU A 114 18.10 -2.70 5.16
N GLY A 115 17.15 -3.61 5.31
CA GLY A 115 17.31 -4.85 6.07
C GLY A 115 18.38 -5.82 5.52
N ARG A 116 18.88 -5.60 4.32
CA ARG A 116 20.05 -6.35 3.78
C ARG A 116 21.40 -5.79 4.27
N TYR A 117 21.43 -4.53 4.72
CA TYR A 117 22.65 -3.85 5.18
C TYR A 117 22.67 -3.62 6.69
N THR A 118 21.57 -3.83 7.41
CA THR A 118 21.44 -3.51 8.83
C THR A 118 20.64 -4.54 9.62
N ASN A 119 20.56 -4.35 10.94
CA ASN A 119 19.80 -5.18 11.85
C ASN A 119 18.28 -4.99 11.69
N LYS A 120 17.49 -6.03 11.99
CA LYS A 120 16.01 -5.99 11.87
C LYS A 120 15.37 -4.77 12.55
N LYS A 121 15.85 -4.39 13.74
CA LYS A 121 15.34 -3.21 14.49
C LYS A 121 15.49 -1.90 13.70
N ILE A 122 16.67 -1.69 13.10
CA ILE A 122 16.95 -0.48 12.31
C ILE A 122 16.16 -0.52 11.01
N ALA A 123 15.97 -1.70 10.40
CA ALA A 123 15.12 -1.84 9.23
C ALA A 123 13.67 -1.41 9.54
N TYR A 124 13.08 -1.86 10.66
CA TYR A 124 11.73 -1.45 11.05
C TYR A 124 11.61 0.04 11.37
N LEU A 125 12.61 0.64 12.04
CA LEU A 125 12.65 2.09 12.22
C LEU A 125 12.71 2.82 10.87
N GLY A 126 13.55 2.32 9.96
CA GLY A 126 13.63 2.84 8.59
C GLY A 126 12.31 2.71 7.83
N LEU A 127 11.55 1.62 8.00
CA LEU A 127 10.22 1.47 7.40
C LEU A 127 9.30 2.60 7.85
N ILE A 128 9.22 2.87 9.15
CA ILE A 128 8.36 3.95 9.68
C ILE A 128 8.79 5.28 9.07
N SER A 129 10.09 5.59 9.08
CA SER A 129 10.62 6.83 8.51
C SER A 129 10.36 6.96 7.02
N PHE A 130 10.61 5.92 6.22
CA PHE A 130 10.36 5.93 4.77
C PHE A 130 8.87 6.05 4.46
N TYR A 131 8.03 5.37 5.23
CA TYR A 131 6.59 5.39 5.04
C TYR A 131 6.03 6.79 5.28
N ILE A 132 6.35 7.40 6.43
CA ILE A 132 5.92 8.77 6.76
C ILE A 132 6.47 9.78 5.75
N ALA A 133 7.74 9.65 5.34
CA ALA A 133 8.34 10.56 4.36
C ALA A 133 7.64 10.48 2.99
N LEU A 134 7.26 9.28 2.54
CA LEU A 134 6.57 9.09 1.28
C LEU A 134 5.08 9.45 1.36
N GLU A 135 4.43 9.24 2.50
CA GLU A 135 3.09 9.79 2.76
C GLU A 135 3.12 11.32 2.70
N TYR A 136 4.10 11.96 3.35
CA TYR A 136 4.26 13.41 3.30
C TYR A 136 4.50 13.90 1.86
N LEU A 137 5.37 13.22 1.10
CA LEU A 137 5.60 13.54 -0.31
C LEU A 137 4.30 13.44 -1.14
N GLN A 138 3.49 12.39 -0.92
CA GLN A 138 2.21 12.22 -1.60
C GLN A 138 1.21 13.34 -1.26
N GLN A 139 1.33 13.98 -0.10
CA GLN A 139 0.46 15.06 0.36
C GLN A 139 0.88 16.44 -0.16
N THR A 140 2.18 16.67 -0.38
CA THR A 140 2.72 18.01 -0.70
C THR A 140 3.05 18.23 -2.16
N TRP A 141 3.08 17.18 -2.98
CA TRP A 141 3.49 17.30 -4.38
C TRP A 141 2.39 17.92 -5.27
N ASP A 142 2.73 18.44 -6.46
CA ASP A 142 1.75 19.03 -7.40
C ASP A 142 0.68 18.03 -7.88
N LEU A 143 0.99 16.73 -7.80
CA LEU A 143 0.05 15.64 -8.07
C LEU A 143 -0.52 15.06 -6.76
N ALA A 144 -0.55 15.87 -5.70
CA ALA A 144 -0.96 15.43 -4.38
C ALA A 144 -2.37 14.85 -4.40
N PHE A 145 -2.47 13.63 -3.89
CA PHE A 145 -3.74 12.99 -3.62
C PHE A 145 -3.74 12.59 -2.15
N PRO A 146 -4.25 13.47 -1.27
CA PRO A 146 -4.07 13.34 0.16
C PRO A 146 -4.95 12.27 0.83
N TRP A 147 -5.39 11.28 0.07
CA TRP A 147 -6.12 10.10 0.54
C TRP A 147 -5.14 8.94 0.77
N MET A 148 -5.63 7.84 1.35
CA MET A 148 -4.87 6.58 1.53
C MET A 148 -3.70 6.65 2.54
N THR A 149 -3.67 7.67 3.41
CA THR A 149 -2.70 7.72 4.52
C THR A 149 -3.18 6.91 5.72
N LEU A 150 -2.32 6.09 6.31
CA LEU A 150 -2.70 5.24 7.45
C LEU A 150 -3.21 6.10 8.62
N GLY A 151 -2.63 7.28 8.83
CA GLY A 151 -3.09 8.24 9.84
C GLY A 151 -4.54 8.68 9.63
N ASN A 152 -4.93 8.97 8.38
CA ASN A 152 -6.31 9.34 8.06
C ASN A 152 -7.27 8.15 8.25
N GLY A 153 -6.83 6.95 7.85
CA GLY A 153 -7.59 5.72 8.12
C GLY A 153 -7.85 5.53 9.62
N LEU A 154 -6.79 5.64 10.45
CA LEU A 154 -6.86 5.48 11.90
C LEU A 154 -7.64 6.58 12.62
N ALA A 155 -7.71 7.80 12.06
CA ALA A 155 -8.52 8.88 12.63
C ALA A 155 -10.01 8.52 12.70
N GLY A 156 -10.50 7.60 11.85
CA GLY A 156 -11.87 7.08 11.90
C GLY A 156 -12.25 6.29 13.16
N MET A 157 -11.31 5.99 14.06
CA MET A 157 -11.56 5.21 15.30
C MET A 157 -12.55 5.85 16.28
N HIS A 158 -12.81 7.16 16.17
CA HIS A 158 -13.69 7.89 17.09
C HIS A 158 -15.16 7.88 16.67
N GLN A 159 -15.48 7.32 15.49
CA GLN A 159 -16.83 7.26 14.92
C GLN A 159 -17.46 5.89 15.12
#